data_AF-A0A6H9HK66-F1
#
_entry.id   AF-A0A6H9HK66-F1
#
_cell.length_a   1.000
_cell.length_b   1.000
_cell.length_c   1.000
_cell.angle_alpha   90.00
_cell.angle_beta   90.00
_cell.angle_gamma   90.00
#
_symmetry.space_group_name_H-M   'P 1'
#
loop_
_entity.id
_entity.type
_entity.pdbx_description
1 polymer ?
#
loop_
_entity_poly.entity_id
_entity_poly.type
_entity_poly.pdbx_seq_one_letter_code
_entity_poly.pdbx_strand_id
1 'polypeptide(L)'
;MKLTILTLTIFLFVTSVFPQEIEKSIYTDTKLELKKVFVQEFEDKLALNNSFENNLRSVDNSKEKSPVIAGVLSAVIPGTGEIYAGNYLKGAIFLGVEAGLWTMHFIKINSGDSKTEEYQNYANNNWDVYKYAAWLKNNNFSGAEVIDLTSDKETLRLQVNQVESLNFSHTLPPYGAQQYYEVIGKYQNFVAGWSQADASIINNNPNSPNYYFNYKIQQVADYMQSRQDANDLYQFADNMIMLSIINRVLSTADAIWTVSLFNSNLEVKTSARLKNTYLFKEGRNIVTPFANIQISGF
;
A
#
# COMPACT_ATOMS: atom_id res chain seq x y z
N MET A 1 -18.16 -8.94 37.42
CA MET A 1 -18.21 -8.31 36.08
C MET A 1 -16.91 -7.53 35.88
N LYS A 2 -15.94 -8.10 35.15
CA LYS A 2 -14.72 -7.40 34.74
C LYS A 2 -14.57 -7.62 33.25
N LEU A 3 -14.94 -6.61 32.48
CA LEU A 3 -14.74 -6.56 31.05
C LEU A 3 -13.32 -6.02 30.83
N THR A 4 -12.38 -6.88 30.48
CA THR A 4 -11.03 -6.47 30.11
C THR A 4 -11.09 -6.02 28.65
N ILE A 5 -11.10 -4.70 28.44
CA ILE A 5 -11.06 -4.09 27.11
C ILE A 5 -9.63 -4.31 26.56
N LEU A 6 -9.52 -5.15 25.53
CA LEU A 6 -8.31 -5.29 24.75
C LEU A 6 -8.24 -4.09 23.80
N THR A 7 -7.46 -3.07 24.17
CA THR A 7 -7.14 -1.94 23.30
C THR A 7 -6.29 -2.41 22.13
N LEU A 8 -6.88 -2.45 20.94
CA LEU A 8 -6.17 -2.62 19.67
C LEU A 8 -5.55 -1.28 19.29
N THR A 9 -4.28 -1.07 19.65
CA THR A 9 -3.55 0.14 19.28
C THR A 9 -3.18 0.07 17.80
N ILE A 10 -3.96 0.74 16.95
CA ILE A 10 -3.61 0.98 15.54
C ILE A 10 -2.53 2.07 15.52
N PHE A 11 -1.28 1.68 15.24
CA PHE A 11 -0.20 2.62 14.98
C PHE A 11 -0.35 3.17 13.55
N LEU A 12 -0.95 4.37 13.43
CA LEU A 12 -0.85 5.23 12.26
C LEU A 12 0.49 5.96 12.32
N PHE A 13 1.48 5.52 11.54
CA PHE A 13 2.64 6.36 11.26
C PHE A 13 2.39 7.14 9.96
N VAL A 14 2.10 8.41 10.13
CA VAL A 14 2.32 9.46 9.14
C VAL A 14 3.83 9.66 9.05
N THR A 15 4.43 9.50 7.87
CA THR A 15 5.77 10.05 7.60
C THR A 15 5.78 10.79 6.29
N SER A 16 5.68 12.11 6.40
CA SER A 16 6.29 13.04 5.45
C SER A 16 7.76 13.24 5.83
N VAL A 17 8.60 13.36 4.79
CA VAL A 17 9.99 13.89 4.78
C VAL A 17 11.10 12.95 5.28
N PHE A 18 11.93 12.40 4.37
CA PHE A 18 13.42 12.20 4.41
C PHE A 18 13.89 11.34 3.18
N PRO A 19 15.19 11.30 2.80
CA PRO A 19 15.67 11.29 1.42
C PRO A 19 15.76 9.90 0.76
N GLN A 20 15.67 9.93 -0.57
CA GLN A 20 15.23 8.88 -1.48
C GLN A 20 16.34 7.92 -1.99
N GLU A 21 17.58 8.07 -1.53
CA GLU A 21 18.70 7.23 -1.98
C GLU A 21 18.74 5.88 -1.27
N ILE A 22 18.07 5.77 -0.12
CA ILE A 22 17.89 4.51 0.59
C ILE A 22 16.81 3.65 -0.13
N GLU A 23 16.01 4.26 -1.02
CA GLU A 23 14.77 3.68 -1.53
C GLU A 23 14.96 2.49 -2.48
N LYS A 24 16.08 2.26 -3.20
CA LYS A 24 16.18 1.11 -4.13
C LYS A 24 16.74 -0.17 -3.50
N SER A 25 17.71 -0.06 -2.59
CA SER A 25 18.12 -1.18 -1.74
C SER A 25 17.03 -1.46 -0.71
N ILE A 26 16.39 -0.44 -0.14
CA ILE A 26 15.16 -0.62 0.64
C ILE A 26 14.07 -1.20 -0.25
N TYR A 27 13.76 -0.75 -1.45
CA TYR A 27 12.63 -1.33 -2.18
C TYR A 27 12.88 -2.79 -2.57
N THR A 28 14.14 -3.17 -2.85
CA THR A 28 14.48 -4.58 -3.14
C THR A 28 14.55 -5.41 -1.86
N ASP A 29 15.16 -4.90 -0.79
CA ASP A 29 15.22 -5.55 0.53
C ASP A 29 13.84 -5.56 1.17
N THR A 30 13.11 -4.46 1.24
CA THR A 30 11.69 -4.35 1.63
C THR A 30 10.80 -5.19 0.71
N LYS A 31 11.04 -5.36 -0.59
CA LYS A 31 10.24 -6.32 -1.40
C LYS A 31 10.58 -7.76 -1.03
N LEU A 32 11.85 -8.06 -0.75
CA LEU A 32 12.31 -9.38 -0.33
C LEU A 32 11.86 -9.69 1.12
N GLU A 33 11.90 -8.71 2.00
CA GLU A 33 11.48 -8.71 3.41
C GLU A 33 9.97 -8.65 3.51
N LEU A 34 9.24 -7.93 2.65
CA LEU A 34 7.78 -8.02 2.54
C LEU A 34 7.38 -9.38 1.98
N LYS A 35 8.11 -9.94 1.01
CA LYS A 35 7.86 -11.30 0.54
C LYS A 35 8.13 -12.32 1.65
N LYS A 36 9.22 -12.17 2.41
CA LYS A 36 9.53 -13.04 3.55
C LYS A 36 8.55 -12.85 4.69
N VAL A 37 8.17 -11.63 5.05
CA VAL A 37 7.17 -11.31 6.08
C VAL A 37 5.81 -11.80 5.62
N PHE A 38 5.43 -11.64 4.36
CA PHE A 38 4.17 -12.16 3.85
C PHE A 38 4.18 -13.69 3.80
N VAL A 39 5.27 -14.33 3.39
CA VAL A 39 5.43 -15.79 3.40
C VAL A 39 5.48 -16.33 4.82
N GLN A 40 6.19 -15.67 5.73
CA GLN A 40 6.28 -16.02 7.14
C GLN A 40 4.94 -15.79 7.84
N GLU A 41 4.24 -14.70 7.52
CA GLU A 41 2.89 -14.43 8.00
C GLU A 41 1.91 -15.45 7.41
N PHE A 42 2.11 -15.93 6.17
CA PHE A 42 1.30 -16.99 5.56
C PHE A 42 1.57 -18.36 6.18
N GLU A 43 2.83 -18.70 6.44
CA GLU A 43 3.30 -19.92 7.13
C GLU A 43 2.88 -19.92 8.61
N ASP A 44 2.99 -18.78 9.30
CA ASP A 44 2.53 -18.59 10.67
C ASP A 44 0.99 -18.61 10.73
N LYS A 45 0.29 -18.09 9.71
CA LYS A 45 -1.18 -18.25 9.56
C LYS A 45 -1.56 -19.71 9.31
N LEU A 46 -0.76 -20.47 8.56
CA LEU A 46 -0.94 -21.92 8.34
C LEU A 46 -0.68 -22.72 9.63
N ALA A 47 0.33 -22.36 10.41
CA ALA A 47 0.64 -22.97 11.71
C ALA A 47 -0.40 -22.59 12.78
N LEU A 48 -0.88 -21.33 12.78
CA LEU A 48 -2.01 -20.88 13.58
C LEU A 48 -3.26 -21.67 13.22
N ASN A 49 -3.49 -21.97 11.94
CA ASN A 49 -4.63 -22.76 11.45
C ASN A 49 -4.69 -24.15 12.10
N ASN A 50 -3.55 -24.83 12.31
CA ASN A 50 -3.53 -26.13 12.99
C ASN A 50 -3.92 -26.04 14.48
N SER A 51 -3.52 -24.96 15.17
CA SER A 51 -3.94 -24.70 16.55
C SER A 51 -5.39 -24.18 16.66
N PHE A 52 -5.84 -23.44 15.65
CA PHE A 52 -7.22 -22.96 15.50
C PHE A 52 -8.17 -24.10 15.19
N GLU A 53 -7.82 -25.02 14.28
CA GLU A 53 -8.61 -26.20 13.95
C GLU A 53 -8.86 -27.09 15.17
N ASN A 54 -7.85 -27.26 16.03
CA ASN A 54 -7.99 -28.02 17.27
C ASN A 54 -8.90 -27.33 18.29
N ASN A 55 -8.87 -25.99 18.36
CA ASN A 55 -9.81 -25.21 19.19
C ASN A 55 -11.22 -25.18 18.59
N LEU A 56 -11.37 -25.05 17.26
CA LEU A 56 -12.64 -25.11 16.54
C LEU A 56 -13.34 -26.45 16.74
N ARG A 57 -12.61 -27.57 16.69
CA ARG A 57 -13.13 -28.92 16.98
C ARG A 57 -13.65 -29.10 18.41
N SER A 58 -13.10 -28.37 19.37
CA SER A 58 -13.58 -28.40 20.76
C SER A 58 -14.83 -27.53 21.00
N VAL A 59 -15.05 -26.51 20.16
CA VAL A 59 -16.24 -25.62 20.17
C VAL A 59 -17.42 -26.23 19.39
N ASP A 60 -17.15 -27.08 18.40
CA ASP A 60 -18.13 -27.75 17.51
C ASP A 60 -19.12 -28.69 18.22
N ASN A 61 -18.89 -29.01 19.51
CA ASN A 61 -19.88 -29.73 20.32
C ASN A 61 -21.01 -28.82 20.87
N SER A 62 -20.95 -27.51 20.64
CA SER A 62 -22.03 -26.56 20.93
C SER A 62 -22.63 -26.03 19.63
N LYS A 63 -23.96 -25.84 19.58
CA LYS A 63 -24.63 -25.28 18.38
C LYS A 63 -24.24 -23.83 18.10
N GLU A 64 -23.74 -23.12 19.10
CA GLU A 64 -23.37 -21.71 19.02
C GLU A 64 -21.96 -21.53 18.46
N LYS A 65 -21.76 -20.44 17.73
CA LYS A 65 -20.49 -20.08 17.10
C LYS A 65 -19.84 -18.91 17.83
N SER A 66 -18.52 -18.80 17.79
CA SER A 66 -17.81 -17.70 18.47
C SER A 66 -17.73 -16.45 17.58
N PRO A 67 -18.27 -15.29 18.00
CA PRO A 67 -18.15 -14.05 17.24
C PRO A 67 -16.69 -13.59 17.10
N VAL A 68 -15.86 -13.82 18.13
CA VAL A 68 -14.44 -13.44 18.12
C VAL A 68 -13.67 -14.23 17.06
N ILE A 69 -13.91 -15.54 16.98
CA ILE A 69 -13.32 -16.39 15.93
C ILE A 69 -13.72 -15.89 14.55
N ALA A 70 -15.00 -15.55 14.35
CA ALA A 70 -15.48 -15.01 13.08
C ALA A 70 -14.76 -13.71 12.70
N GLY A 71 -14.61 -12.79 13.66
CA GLY A 71 -13.87 -11.56 13.44
C GLY A 71 -12.41 -11.80 13.06
N VAL A 72 -11.70 -12.68 13.78
CA VAL A 72 -10.30 -13.02 13.47
C VAL A 72 -10.16 -13.63 12.08
N LEU A 73 -11.06 -14.54 11.71
CA LEU A 73 -11.08 -15.14 10.38
C LEU A 73 -11.21 -14.05 9.30
N SER A 74 -12.21 -13.17 9.40
CA SER A 74 -12.44 -12.11 8.42
C SER A 74 -11.37 -11.01 8.41
N ALA A 75 -10.66 -10.79 9.52
CA ALA A 75 -9.51 -9.89 9.54
C ALA A 75 -8.33 -10.44 8.72
N VAL A 76 -8.12 -11.75 8.79
CA VAL A 76 -7.04 -12.46 8.07
C VAL A 76 -7.40 -12.61 6.59
N ILE A 77 -8.60 -13.10 6.29
CA ILE A 77 -9.14 -13.24 4.94
C ILE A 77 -10.61 -12.76 4.96
N PRO A 78 -10.90 -11.59 4.35
CA PRO A 78 -12.28 -11.09 4.25
C PRO A 78 -13.26 -12.13 3.74
N GLY A 79 -14.40 -12.23 4.40
CA GLY A 79 -15.49 -13.14 4.07
C GLY A 79 -15.46 -14.50 4.79
N THR A 80 -14.33 -14.90 5.38
CA THR A 80 -14.19 -16.23 5.99
C THR A 80 -14.95 -16.38 7.32
N GLY A 81 -15.12 -15.31 8.08
CA GLY A 81 -15.94 -15.29 9.29
C GLY A 81 -17.44 -15.39 9.00
N GLU A 82 -17.90 -14.82 7.89
CA GLU A 82 -19.27 -14.93 7.39
C GLU A 82 -19.55 -16.36 6.89
N ILE A 83 -18.57 -16.96 6.19
CA ILE A 83 -18.62 -18.39 5.81
C ILE A 83 -18.67 -19.27 7.07
N TYR A 84 -17.83 -18.97 8.07
CA TYR A 84 -17.88 -19.63 9.36
C TYR A 84 -19.27 -19.53 10.00
N ALA A 85 -19.95 -18.39 9.90
CA ALA A 85 -21.33 -18.22 10.35
C ALA A 85 -22.37 -18.99 9.50
N GLY A 86 -22.02 -19.41 8.29
CA GLY A 86 -22.89 -20.09 7.32
C GLY A 86 -23.53 -19.17 6.27
N ASN A 87 -23.11 -17.89 6.22
CA ASN A 87 -23.56 -16.92 5.22
C ASN A 87 -22.57 -16.83 4.05
N TYR A 88 -22.64 -17.81 3.15
CA TYR A 88 -21.74 -17.93 2.00
C TYR A 88 -21.84 -16.77 1.02
N LEU A 89 -23.02 -16.16 0.86
CA LEU A 89 -23.20 -15.04 -0.06
C LEU A 89 -22.41 -13.82 0.40
N LYS A 90 -22.53 -13.43 1.68
CA LYS A 90 -21.73 -12.33 2.24
C LYS A 90 -20.24 -12.64 2.17
N GLY A 91 -19.86 -13.87 2.52
CA GLY A 91 -18.47 -14.31 2.44
C GLY A 91 -17.89 -14.19 1.03
N ALA A 92 -18.65 -14.63 0.01
CA ALA A 92 -18.24 -14.53 -1.38
C ALA A 92 -18.10 -13.08 -1.85
N ILE A 93 -18.95 -12.16 -1.38
CA ILE A 93 -18.85 -10.73 -1.70
C ILE A 93 -17.55 -10.14 -1.15
N PHE A 94 -17.29 -10.30 0.15
CA PHE A 94 -16.08 -9.75 0.78
C PHE A 94 -14.79 -10.33 0.19
N LEU A 95 -14.78 -11.63 -0.05
CA LEU A 95 -13.66 -12.32 -0.70
C LEU A 95 -13.47 -11.84 -2.15
N GLY A 96 -14.57 -11.68 -2.90
CA GLY A 96 -14.55 -11.22 -4.28
C GLY A 96 -14.03 -9.78 -4.42
N VAL A 97 -14.45 -8.89 -3.51
CA VAL A 97 -13.94 -7.51 -3.44
C VAL A 97 -12.45 -7.52 -3.14
N GLU A 98 -12.00 -8.30 -2.15
CA GLU A 98 -10.59 -8.43 -1.79
C GLU A 98 -9.75 -8.89 -2.99
N ALA A 99 -10.18 -9.95 -3.67
CA ALA A 99 -9.50 -10.47 -4.86
C ALA A 99 -9.44 -9.43 -6.00
N GLY A 100 -10.52 -8.68 -6.21
CA GLY A 100 -10.59 -7.61 -7.20
C GLY A 100 -9.60 -6.48 -6.92
N LEU A 101 -9.53 -6.04 -5.66
CA LEU A 101 -8.62 -4.97 -5.22
C LEU A 101 -7.14 -5.37 -5.40
N TRP A 102 -6.75 -6.59 -4.99
CA TRP A 102 -5.40 -7.09 -5.21
C TRP A 102 -5.06 -7.24 -6.69
N THR A 103 -6.01 -7.72 -7.50
CA THR A 103 -5.82 -7.83 -8.96
C THR A 103 -5.54 -6.45 -9.57
N MET A 104 -6.35 -5.43 -9.22
CA MET A 104 -6.14 -4.07 -9.70
C MET A 104 -4.82 -3.48 -9.21
N HIS A 105 -4.46 -3.72 -7.95
CA HIS A 105 -3.18 -3.29 -7.36
C HIS A 105 -1.99 -3.79 -8.17
N PHE A 106 -1.91 -5.10 -8.44
CA PHE A 106 -0.79 -5.69 -9.19
C PHE A 106 -0.74 -5.22 -10.66
N ILE A 107 -1.89 -5.09 -11.32
CA ILE A 107 -1.96 -4.55 -12.68
C ILE A 107 -1.38 -3.12 -12.72
N LYS A 108 -1.69 -2.30 -11.71
CA LYS A 108 -1.29 -0.90 -11.66
C LYS A 108 0.17 -0.72 -11.27
N ILE A 109 0.71 -1.53 -10.36
CA ILE A 109 2.16 -1.59 -10.11
C ILE A 109 2.91 -1.94 -11.40
N ASN A 110 2.51 -3.01 -12.10
CA ASN A 110 3.20 -3.41 -13.33
C ASN A 110 3.14 -2.32 -14.43
N SER A 111 2.01 -1.59 -14.49
CA SER A 111 1.86 -0.45 -15.40
C SER A 111 2.77 0.72 -14.99
N GLY A 112 2.88 0.99 -13.68
CA GLY A 112 3.77 1.99 -13.11
C GLY A 112 5.24 1.67 -13.38
N ASP A 113 5.64 0.41 -13.22
CA ASP A 113 6.99 -0.09 -13.54
C ASP A 113 7.32 0.12 -15.02
N SER A 114 6.39 -0.23 -15.91
CA SER A 114 6.55 -0.04 -17.35
C SER A 114 6.69 1.44 -17.73
N LYS A 115 5.87 2.31 -17.14
CA LYS A 115 5.95 3.76 -17.37
C LYS A 115 7.23 4.36 -16.76
N THR A 116 7.71 3.75 -15.67
CA THR A 116 8.98 4.10 -15.05
C THR A 116 10.15 3.83 -15.97
N GLU A 117 10.19 2.63 -16.55
CA GLU A 117 11.20 2.29 -17.56
C GLU A 117 11.14 3.23 -18.77
N GLU A 118 9.95 3.59 -19.24
CA GLU A 118 9.75 4.51 -20.36
C GLU A 118 10.41 5.88 -20.12
N TYR A 119 10.07 6.57 -19.02
CA TYR A 119 10.64 7.90 -18.76
C TYR A 119 12.13 7.82 -18.43
N GLN A 120 12.59 6.75 -17.78
CA GLN A 120 14.02 6.57 -17.46
C GLN A 120 14.83 6.41 -18.74
N ASN A 121 14.36 5.59 -19.67
CA ASN A 121 14.98 5.42 -20.99
C ASN A 121 14.94 6.73 -21.79
N TYR A 122 13.83 7.47 -21.73
CA TYR A 122 13.75 8.80 -22.33
C TYR A 122 14.82 9.75 -21.79
N ALA A 123 14.98 9.83 -20.47
CA ALA A 123 16.00 10.65 -19.83
C ALA A 123 17.42 10.21 -20.21
N ASN A 124 17.70 8.90 -20.18
CA ASN A 124 19.02 8.36 -20.52
C ASN A 124 19.44 8.70 -21.96
N ASN A 125 18.48 8.79 -22.88
CA ASN A 125 18.74 9.13 -24.29
C ASN A 125 18.80 10.65 -24.55
N ASN A 126 18.30 11.47 -23.63
CA ASN A 126 18.10 12.91 -23.89
C ASN A 126 18.79 13.83 -22.88
N TRP A 127 19.29 13.32 -21.76
CA TRP A 127 20.01 14.13 -20.77
C TRP A 127 21.47 13.74 -20.72
N ASP A 128 22.34 14.73 -20.86
CA ASP A 128 23.79 14.53 -20.90
C ASP A 128 24.53 15.39 -19.86
N VAL A 129 25.31 14.71 -19.01
CA VAL A 129 26.15 15.34 -18.00
C VAL A 129 27.25 16.20 -18.61
N TYR A 130 27.80 15.82 -19.77
CA TYR A 130 28.87 16.59 -20.42
C TYR A 130 28.35 17.94 -20.88
N LYS A 131 27.14 17.97 -21.45
CA LYS A 131 26.45 19.20 -21.82
C LYS A 131 26.16 20.09 -20.61
N TYR A 132 25.66 19.50 -19.53
CA TYR A 132 25.39 20.21 -18.29
C TYR A 132 26.67 20.79 -17.65
N ALA A 133 27.74 19.99 -17.58
CA ALA A 133 29.03 20.42 -17.04
C ALA A 133 29.67 21.53 -17.87
N ALA A 134 29.57 21.45 -19.21
CA ALA A 134 30.04 22.50 -20.11
C ALA A 134 29.28 23.81 -19.87
N TRP A 135 27.96 23.73 -19.67
CA TRP A 135 27.15 24.89 -19.32
C TRP A 135 27.58 25.54 -17.99
N LEU A 136 27.82 24.75 -16.94
CA LEU A 136 28.32 25.24 -15.65
C LEU A 136 29.65 25.99 -15.82
N LYS A 137 30.57 25.41 -16.59
CA LYS A 137 31.88 25.99 -16.87
C LYS A 137 31.80 27.29 -17.67
N ASN A 138 31.00 27.31 -18.74
CA ASN A 138 30.84 28.47 -19.61
C ASN A 138 30.14 29.65 -18.93
N ASN A 139 29.36 29.39 -17.88
CA ASN A 139 28.65 30.40 -17.11
C ASN A 139 29.37 30.83 -15.83
N ASN A 140 30.64 30.42 -15.66
CA ASN A 140 31.51 30.84 -14.55
C ASN A 140 30.87 30.62 -13.16
N PHE A 141 30.16 29.51 -12.96
CA PHE A 141 29.70 29.13 -11.62
C PHE A 141 30.90 28.91 -10.68
N SER A 142 30.71 29.19 -9.38
CA SER A 142 31.79 29.08 -8.40
C SER A 142 32.29 27.64 -8.32
N GLY A 143 33.60 27.41 -8.46
CA GLY A 143 34.19 26.07 -8.45
C GLY A 143 34.19 25.35 -9.80
N ALA A 144 33.62 25.93 -10.87
CA ALA A 144 33.53 25.26 -12.17
C ALA A 144 34.89 25.05 -12.87
N GLU A 145 35.98 25.63 -12.37
CA GLU A 145 37.34 25.38 -12.82
C GLU A 145 37.79 23.92 -12.65
N VAL A 146 37.19 23.18 -11.71
CA VAL A 146 37.50 21.76 -11.47
C VAL A 146 36.91 20.83 -12.51
N ILE A 147 35.98 21.33 -13.35
CA ILE A 147 35.31 20.53 -14.38
C ILE A 147 36.28 20.23 -15.52
N ASP A 148 36.57 18.93 -15.68
CA ASP A 148 37.28 18.35 -16.80
C ASP A 148 36.33 17.55 -17.69
N LEU A 149 35.98 18.11 -18.85
CA LEU A 149 35.06 17.49 -19.82
C LEU A 149 35.64 16.25 -20.52
N THR A 150 36.92 15.92 -20.28
CA THR A 150 37.56 14.70 -20.78
C THR A 150 37.53 13.55 -19.79
N SER A 151 37.15 13.82 -18.53
CA SER A 151 36.98 12.83 -17.48
C SER A 151 35.84 11.85 -17.81
N ASP A 152 35.89 10.65 -17.23
CA ASP A 152 34.78 9.70 -17.33
C ASP A 152 33.50 10.23 -16.65
N LYS A 153 32.37 9.59 -16.97
CA LYS A 153 31.04 10.06 -16.57
C LYS A 153 30.87 10.18 -15.05
N GLU A 154 31.43 9.25 -14.27
CA GLU A 154 31.30 9.27 -12.81
C GLU A 154 32.24 10.30 -12.17
N THR A 155 33.48 10.39 -12.64
CA THR A 155 34.40 11.45 -12.19
C THR A 155 33.83 12.84 -12.50
N LEU A 156 33.28 13.02 -13.69
CA LEU A 156 32.64 14.27 -14.08
C LEU A 156 31.42 14.59 -13.20
N ARG A 157 30.60 13.58 -12.86
CA ARG A 157 29.49 13.74 -11.92
C ARG A 157 29.97 14.23 -10.55
N LEU A 158 31.07 13.68 -10.04
CA LEU A 158 31.64 14.11 -8.76
C LEU A 158 32.17 15.55 -8.82
N GLN A 159 32.81 15.95 -9.92
CA GLN A 159 33.23 17.33 -10.16
C GLN A 159 32.03 18.27 -10.22
N VAL A 160 30.97 17.88 -10.95
CA VAL A 160 29.70 18.62 -11.00
C VAL A 160 29.13 18.79 -9.60
N ASN A 161 29.09 17.75 -8.78
CA ASN A 161 28.55 17.83 -7.41
C ASN A 161 29.32 18.82 -6.52
N GLN A 162 30.63 18.99 -6.72
CA GLN A 162 31.40 20.01 -6.02
C GLN A 162 30.91 21.41 -6.38
N VAL A 163 30.72 21.68 -7.67
CA VAL A 163 30.15 22.94 -8.15
C VAL A 163 28.74 23.14 -7.61
N GLU A 164 27.90 22.10 -7.67
CA GLU A 164 26.52 22.21 -7.21
C GLU A 164 26.43 22.48 -5.71
N SER A 165 27.29 21.87 -4.89
CA SER A 165 27.30 22.12 -3.43
C SER A 165 27.60 23.57 -3.04
N LEU A 166 28.25 24.33 -3.93
CA LEU A 166 28.60 25.74 -3.71
C LEU A 166 27.55 26.70 -4.27
N ASN A 167 26.76 26.29 -5.26
CA ASN A 167 25.88 27.17 -6.02
C ASN A 167 24.38 26.81 -5.90
N PHE A 168 24.04 25.58 -5.51
CA PHE A 168 22.68 25.05 -5.45
C PHE A 168 22.43 24.26 -4.14
N SER A 169 21.15 23.95 -3.87
CA SER A 169 20.73 23.19 -2.68
C SER A 169 20.64 21.68 -2.89
N HIS A 170 21.12 21.20 -4.04
CA HIS A 170 21.00 19.82 -4.47
C HIS A 170 22.27 19.39 -5.21
N THR A 171 22.44 18.09 -5.38
CA THR A 171 23.55 17.49 -6.12
C THR A 171 23.03 16.44 -7.08
N LEU A 172 23.78 16.13 -8.14
CA LEU A 172 23.48 15.09 -9.11
C LEU A 172 23.72 13.69 -8.49
N PRO A 173 22.64 12.92 -8.24
CA PRO A 173 22.74 11.58 -7.67
C PRO A 173 23.39 10.60 -8.65
N PRO A 174 23.82 9.42 -8.19
CA PRO A 174 24.37 8.36 -9.03
C PRO A 174 23.43 7.97 -10.18
N TYR A 175 23.99 7.60 -11.33
CA TYR A 175 23.21 7.20 -12.50
C TYR A 175 22.32 5.98 -12.19
N GLY A 176 21.07 6.03 -12.66
CA GLY A 176 20.10 4.94 -12.47
C GLY A 176 19.41 4.90 -11.11
N ALA A 177 19.77 5.79 -10.18
CA ALA A 177 19.00 6.02 -8.96
C ALA A 177 17.66 6.70 -9.29
N GLN A 178 16.61 6.39 -8.54
CA GLN A 178 15.31 7.06 -8.71
C GLN A 178 15.45 8.58 -8.53
N GLN A 179 16.25 8.99 -7.55
CA GLN A 179 16.53 10.38 -7.24
C GLN A 179 17.22 11.11 -8.39
N TYR A 180 18.07 10.42 -9.18
CA TYR A 180 18.69 11.00 -10.38
C TYR A 180 17.63 11.46 -11.38
N TYR A 181 16.67 10.57 -11.71
CA TYR A 181 15.56 10.91 -12.60
C TYR A 181 14.61 11.94 -11.99
N GLU A 182 14.55 12.04 -10.67
CA GLU A 182 13.80 13.11 -10.02
C GLU A 182 14.40 14.48 -10.28
N VAL A 183 15.68 14.63 -9.94
CA VAL A 183 16.30 15.95 -9.88
C VAL A 183 16.48 16.57 -11.27
N ILE A 184 16.83 15.78 -12.29
CA ILE A 184 17.14 16.27 -13.64
C ILE A 184 15.94 16.92 -14.35
N GLY A 185 14.72 16.62 -13.92
CA GLY A 185 13.51 17.30 -14.39
C GLY A 185 12.93 18.32 -13.41
N LYS A 186 13.26 18.20 -12.11
CA LYS A 186 12.70 19.04 -11.04
C LYS A 186 13.40 20.37 -10.89
N TYR A 187 14.73 20.39 -10.97
CA TYR A 187 15.50 21.62 -10.78
C TYR A 187 15.87 22.27 -12.10
N GLN A 188 15.71 23.58 -12.11
CA GLN A 188 15.73 24.40 -13.30
C GLN A 188 17.13 24.54 -13.92
N ASN A 189 18.20 24.39 -13.14
CA ASN A 189 19.58 24.33 -13.64
C ASN A 189 19.85 23.09 -14.50
N PHE A 190 19.23 21.94 -14.19
CA PHE A 190 19.43 20.72 -14.97
C PHE A 190 18.83 20.77 -16.37
N VAL A 191 17.97 21.75 -16.66
CA VAL A 191 17.43 21.99 -18.01
C VAL A 191 18.56 22.12 -19.03
N ALA A 192 19.70 22.73 -18.67
CA ALA A 192 20.84 22.89 -19.57
C ALA A 192 21.45 21.56 -20.07
N GLY A 193 21.26 20.46 -19.34
CA GLY A 193 21.72 19.13 -19.73
C GLY A 193 20.82 18.40 -20.73
N TRP A 194 19.61 18.88 -20.98
CA TRP A 194 18.66 18.25 -21.89
C TRP A 194 18.98 18.51 -23.36
N SER A 195 18.73 17.54 -24.23
CA SER A 195 19.16 17.56 -25.64
C SER A 195 18.60 18.74 -26.43
N GLN A 196 17.34 19.13 -26.19
CA GLN A 196 16.70 20.28 -26.85
C GLN A 196 17.05 21.64 -26.24
N ALA A 197 17.72 21.68 -25.08
CA ALA A 197 18.17 22.92 -24.48
C ALA A 197 19.34 23.51 -25.29
N ASP A 198 19.35 24.81 -25.53
CA ASP A 198 20.54 25.47 -26.07
C ASP A 198 21.41 25.98 -24.90
N ALA A 199 22.38 25.15 -24.51
CA ALA A 199 23.30 25.46 -23.41
C ALA A 199 24.18 26.70 -23.68
N SER A 200 24.27 27.19 -24.92
CA SER A 200 25.07 28.38 -25.24
C SER A 200 24.35 29.69 -24.92
N ILE A 201 23.01 29.69 -24.90
CA ILE A 201 22.20 30.88 -24.62
C ILE A 201 21.73 30.96 -23.17
N ILE A 202 21.60 29.81 -22.50
CA ILE A 202 21.22 29.73 -21.08
C ILE A 202 22.34 30.34 -20.26
N ASN A 203 22.03 31.38 -19.49
CA ASN A 203 23.04 32.08 -18.72
C ASN A 203 22.71 32.25 -17.23
N ASN A 204 23.74 32.57 -16.45
CA ASN A 204 23.66 32.84 -15.01
C ASN A 204 23.56 34.34 -14.68
N ASN A 205 22.90 35.15 -15.53
CA ASN A 205 22.66 36.56 -15.24
C ASN A 205 21.16 36.78 -14.95
N PRO A 206 20.78 37.15 -13.71
CA PRO A 206 19.37 37.38 -13.35
C PRO A 206 18.64 38.44 -14.19
N ASN A 207 19.39 39.35 -14.83
CA ASN A 207 18.83 40.40 -15.69
C ASN A 207 18.65 39.96 -17.15
N SER A 208 19.06 38.75 -17.51
CA SER A 208 18.94 38.23 -18.87
C SER A 208 17.59 37.57 -19.12
N PRO A 209 16.97 37.75 -20.30
CA PRO A 209 15.80 36.97 -20.70
C PRO A 209 16.06 35.45 -20.69
N ASN A 210 17.31 35.03 -20.93
CA ASN A 210 17.73 33.63 -20.94
C ASN A 210 18.37 33.19 -19.61
N TYR A 211 18.05 33.87 -18.50
CA TYR A 211 18.45 33.43 -17.18
C TYR A 211 17.96 32.00 -16.95
N TYR A 212 18.85 31.11 -16.49
CA TYR A 212 18.56 29.68 -16.40
C TYR A 212 17.28 29.38 -15.60
N PHE A 213 16.99 30.18 -14.58
CA PHE A 213 15.80 30.03 -13.74
C PHE A 213 14.47 30.22 -14.49
N ASN A 214 14.49 30.92 -15.62
CA ASN A 214 13.31 31.21 -16.43
C ASN A 214 13.25 30.38 -17.73
N TYR A 215 14.33 29.69 -18.08
CA TYR A 215 14.46 29.00 -19.37
C TYR A 215 13.72 27.67 -19.38
N LYS A 216 12.61 27.57 -20.11
CA LYS A 216 11.80 26.34 -20.17
C LYS A 216 11.82 25.73 -21.55
N ILE A 217 11.83 24.41 -21.62
CA ILE A 217 11.71 23.66 -22.87
C ILE A 217 10.60 22.62 -22.76
N GLN A 218 9.92 22.35 -23.87
CA GLN A 218 8.80 21.41 -23.92
C GLN A 218 9.24 19.98 -23.53
N GLN A 219 10.45 19.56 -23.94
CA GLN A 219 11.01 18.26 -23.60
C GLN A 219 11.02 17.95 -22.09
N VAL A 220 11.33 18.93 -21.24
CA VAL A 220 11.33 18.74 -19.78
C VAL A 220 9.91 18.63 -19.26
N ALA A 221 8.97 19.41 -19.81
CA ALA A 221 7.56 19.31 -19.46
C ALA A 221 6.98 17.93 -19.80
N ASP A 222 7.27 17.41 -21.01
CA ASP A 222 6.81 16.09 -21.45
C ASP A 222 7.43 14.97 -20.59
N TYR A 223 8.71 15.09 -20.25
CA TYR A 223 9.39 14.18 -19.34
C TYR A 223 8.74 14.17 -17.95
N MET A 224 8.49 15.35 -17.39
CA MET A 224 7.87 15.51 -16.08
C MET A 224 6.43 14.97 -16.08
N GLN A 225 5.70 15.14 -17.17
CA GLN A 225 4.37 14.55 -17.33
C GLN A 225 4.44 13.02 -17.34
N SER A 226 5.34 12.42 -18.12
CA SER A 226 5.50 10.96 -18.17
C SER A 226 5.89 10.37 -16.81
N ARG A 227 6.71 11.11 -16.04
CA ARG A 227 7.01 10.77 -14.64
C ARG A 227 5.80 10.87 -13.73
N GLN A 228 4.99 11.91 -13.88
CA GLN A 228 3.76 12.07 -13.11
C GLN A 228 2.77 10.94 -13.42
N ASP A 229 2.64 10.54 -14.68
CA ASP A 229 1.78 9.41 -15.08
C ASP A 229 2.17 8.11 -14.37
N ALA A 230 3.49 7.84 -14.23
CA ALA A 230 3.97 6.70 -13.47
C ALA A 230 3.61 6.80 -11.99
N ASN A 231 3.78 7.99 -11.40
CA ASN A 231 3.44 8.24 -10.00
C ASN A 231 1.93 8.09 -9.73
N ASP A 232 1.09 8.54 -10.66
CA ASP A 232 -0.37 8.41 -10.56
C ASP A 232 -0.81 6.93 -10.58
N LEU A 233 -0.11 6.08 -11.34
CA LEU A 233 -0.36 4.63 -11.35
C LEU A 233 0.00 3.98 -10.02
N TYR A 234 1.12 4.36 -9.40
CA TYR A 234 1.48 3.87 -8.07
C TYR A 234 0.51 4.38 -6.99
N GLN A 235 0.15 5.66 -7.04
CA GLN A 235 -0.84 6.22 -6.12
C GLN A 235 -2.20 5.51 -6.25
N PHE A 236 -2.61 5.17 -7.47
CA PHE A 236 -3.80 4.36 -7.68
C PHE A 236 -3.66 2.97 -7.05
N ALA A 237 -2.50 2.32 -7.21
CA ALA A 237 -2.23 1.01 -6.60
C ALA A 237 -2.26 1.07 -5.07
N ASP A 238 -1.74 2.14 -4.46
CA ASP A 238 -1.77 2.36 -3.01
C ASP A 238 -3.20 2.56 -2.50
N ASN A 239 -4.03 3.27 -3.27
CA ASN A 239 -5.46 3.42 -2.95
C ASN A 239 -6.17 2.06 -2.90
N MET A 240 -5.75 1.06 -3.70
CA MET A 240 -6.34 -0.29 -3.64
C MET A 240 -5.97 -1.01 -2.33
N ILE A 241 -4.76 -0.80 -1.80
CA ILE A 241 -4.38 -1.32 -0.47
C ILE A 241 -5.25 -0.68 0.61
N MET A 242 -5.44 0.64 0.56
CA MET A 242 -6.33 1.35 1.50
C MET A 242 -7.76 0.78 1.47
N LEU A 243 -8.32 0.56 0.27
CA LEU A 243 -9.63 -0.05 0.12
C LEU A 243 -9.68 -1.49 0.64
N SER A 244 -8.60 -2.26 0.49
CA SER A 244 -8.51 -3.62 1.04
C SER A 244 -8.53 -3.61 2.57
N ILE A 245 -7.82 -2.66 3.20
CA ILE A 245 -7.86 -2.48 4.65
C ILE A 245 -9.28 -2.15 5.12
N ILE A 246 -9.97 -1.23 4.42
CA ILE A 246 -11.38 -0.91 4.74
C ILE A 246 -12.27 -2.14 4.59
N ASN A 247 -12.12 -2.90 3.50
CA ASN A 247 -12.86 -4.14 3.25
C ASN A 247 -12.66 -5.16 4.39
N ARG A 248 -11.43 -5.33 4.88
CA ARG A 248 -11.10 -6.18 6.03
C ARG A 248 -11.80 -5.76 7.31
N VAL A 249 -11.80 -4.46 7.62
CA VAL A 249 -12.49 -3.92 8.81
C VAL A 249 -13.99 -4.16 8.73
N LEU A 250 -14.59 -3.88 7.57
CA LEU A 250 -16.02 -4.09 7.35
C LEU A 250 -16.40 -5.57 7.44
N SER A 251 -15.62 -6.46 6.82
CA SER A 251 -15.86 -7.90 6.91
C SER A 251 -15.67 -8.43 8.34
N THR A 252 -14.66 -7.93 9.08
CA THR A 252 -14.46 -8.30 10.49
C THR A 252 -15.68 -7.95 11.33
N ALA A 253 -16.20 -6.74 11.18
CA ALA A 253 -17.39 -6.28 11.88
C ALA A 253 -18.65 -7.07 11.46
N ASP A 254 -18.85 -7.31 10.16
CA ASP A 254 -20.00 -8.07 9.67
C ASP A 254 -19.95 -9.54 10.08
N ALA A 255 -18.77 -10.18 10.12
CA ALA A 255 -18.61 -11.54 10.59
C ALA A 255 -19.02 -11.71 12.07
N ILE A 256 -18.56 -10.79 12.93
CA ILE A 256 -18.95 -10.76 14.35
C ILE A 256 -20.46 -10.61 14.48
N TRP A 257 -21.04 -9.67 13.73
CA TRP A 257 -22.48 -9.42 13.72
C TRP A 257 -23.27 -10.64 13.21
N THR A 258 -22.84 -11.24 12.11
CA THR A 258 -23.50 -12.38 11.48
C THR A 258 -23.49 -13.61 12.39
N VAL A 259 -22.42 -13.85 13.14
CA VAL A 259 -22.39 -14.90 14.17
C VAL A 259 -23.31 -14.56 15.35
N SER A 260 -23.36 -13.31 15.81
CA SER A 260 -24.28 -12.89 16.87
C SER A 260 -25.74 -13.18 16.48
N LEU A 261 -26.14 -12.79 15.26
CA LEU A 261 -27.47 -13.11 14.72
C LEU A 261 -27.70 -14.62 14.57
N PHE A 262 -26.69 -15.38 14.15
CA PHE A 262 -26.78 -16.83 14.04
C PHE A 262 -27.07 -17.48 15.41
N ASN A 263 -26.36 -17.05 16.45
CA ASN A 263 -26.55 -17.54 17.82
C ASN A 263 -27.92 -17.15 18.38
N SER A 264 -28.36 -15.90 18.23
CA SER A 264 -29.70 -15.47 18.68
C SER A 264 -30.82 -16.26 17.97
N ASN A 265 -30.67 -16.53 16.67
CA ASN A 265 -31.64 -17.35 15.94
C ASN A 265 -31.67 -18.82 16.40
N LEU A 266 -30.53 -19.36 16.85
CA LEU A 266 -30.46 -20.70 17.45
C LEU A 266 -31.16 -20.75 18.81
N GLU A 267 -30.96 -19.72 19.63
CA GLU A 267 -31.62 -19.59 20.94
C GLU A 267 -33.15 -19.55 20.78
N VAL A 268 -33.67 -18.71 19.89
CA VAL A 268 -35.10 -18.59 19.58
C VAL A 268 -35.69 -19.91 19.06
N LYS A 269 -34.99 -20.62 18.16
CA LYS A 269 -35.44 -21.92 17.64
C LYS A 269 -35.44 -23.02 18.71
N THR A 270 -34.53 -22.95 19.68
CA THR A 270 -34.40 -23.93 20.76
C THR A 270 -35.46 -23.71 21.83
N SER A 271 -35.70 -22.46 22.24
CA SER A 271 -36.75 -22.10 23.19
C SER A 271 -38.16 -22.40 22.65
N ALA A 272 -38.40 -22.15 21.35
CA ALA A 272 -39.65 -22.51 20.70
C ALA A 272 -39.90 -24.04 20.60
N ARG A 273 -38.84 -24.87 20.65
CA ARG A 273 -38.92 -26.33 20.44
C ARG A 273 -39.01 -27.16 21.71
N LEU A 274 -38.83 -26.60 22.91
CA LEU A 274 -38.68 -27.43 24.11
C LEU A 274 -39.59 -27.01 25.26
N LYS A 275 -40.68 -27.77 25.43
CA LYS A 275 -41.03 -28.35 26.74
C LYS A 275 -42.03 -29.51 26.60
N ASN A 276 -41.62 -30.73 26.94
CA ASN A 276 -42.58 -31.81 27.25
C ASN A 276 -42.95 -31.68 28.72
N THR A 277 -44.22 -31.44 29.05
CA THR A 277 -44.72 -31.52 30.43
C THR A 277 -45.34 -32.90 30.59
N TYR A 278 -45.00 -33.56 31.68
CA TYR A 278 -45.69 -34.75 32.13
C TYR A 278 -46.76 -34.29 33.12
N LEU A 279 -48.04 -34.35 32.73
CA LEU A 279 -49.15 -34.15 33.66
C LEU A 279 -49.59 -35.52 34.21
N PHE A 280 -49.73 -35.61 35.53
CA PHE A 280 -50.34 -36.77 36.18
C PHE A 280 -51.85 -36.54 36.28
N LYS A 281 -52.64 -37.29 35.53
CA LYS A 281 -54.11 -37.25 35.58
C LYS A 281 -54.63 -38.69 35.59
N GLU A 282 -55.44 -39.04 36.59
CA GLU A 282 -56.09 -40.36 36.69
C GLU A 282 -55.12 -41.57 36.62
N GLY A 283 -53.97 -41.49 37.30
CA GLY A 283 -53.07 -42.64 37.45
C GLY A 283 -52.23 -43.03 36.23
N ARG A 284 -52.21 -42.22 35.16
CA ARG A 284 -51.34 -42.44 33.98
C ARG A 284 -50.48 -41.20 33.69
N ASN A 285 -49.21 -41.44 33.33
CA ASN A 285 -48.31 -40.39 32.82
C ASN A 285 -48.72 -40.03 31.40
N ILE A 286 -49.14 -38.78 31.18
CA ILE A 286 -49.45 -38.27 29.84
C ILE A 286 -48.38 -37.24 29.48
N VAL A 287 -47.73 -37.44 28.33
CA VAL A 287 -46.77 -36.48 27.77
C VAL A 287 -47.56 -35.44 27.00
N THR A 288 -47.60 -34.22 27.50
CA THR A 288 -48.19 -33.08 26.78
C THR A 288 -47.06 -32.18 26.29
N PRO A 289 -46.80 -32.10 24.97
CA PRO A 289 -45.90 -31.09 24.44
C PRO A 289 -46.55 -29.72 24.66
N PHE A 290 -45.80 -28.76 25.21
CA PHE A 290 -46.23 -27.37 25.35
C PHE A 290 -45.08 -26.44 24.97
N ALA A 291 -45.38 -25.45 24.12
CA ALA A 291 -44.44 -24.39 23.79
C ALA A 291 -44.80 -23.18 24.66
N ASN A 292 -43.86 -22.71 25.49
CA ASN A 292 -44.02 -21.45 26.20
C ASN A 292 -43.31 -20.35 25.40
N ILE A 293 -44.07 -19.54 24.68
CA ILE A 293 -43.53 -18.41 23.93
C ILE A 293 -43.54 -17.21 24.88
N GLN A 294 -42.42 -16.96 25.58
CA GLN A 294 -42.20 -15.67 26.20
C GLN A 294 -41.49 -14.76 25.19
N ILE A 295 -42.25 -13.82 24.63
CA ILE A 295 -41.68 -12.71 23.87
C ILE A 295 -41.26 -11.66 24.88
N SER A 296 -39.98 -11.64 25.25
CA SER A 296 -39.40 -10.48 25.94
C SER A 296 -38.92 -9.49 24.86
N GLY A 297 -39.78 -8.53 24.53
CA GLY A 297 -39.40 -7.36 23.76
C GLY A 297 -38.85 -6.28 24.70
N PHE A 298 -37.62 -5.84 24.45
CA PHE A 298 -37.19 -4.46 24.13
C PHE A 298 -35.68 -4.36 24.24
#